data_AF-A0A2N6CI86-F1
#
_entry.id   AF-A0A2N6CI86-F1
#
_cell.length_a   1.000
_cell.length_b   1.000
_cell.length_c   1.000
_cell.angle_alpha   90.00
_cell.angle_beta   90.00
_cell.angle_gamma   90.00
#
_symmetry.space_group_name_H-M   'P 1'
#
loop_
_entity.id
_entity.type
_entity.pdbx_description
1 polymer ?
#
loop_
_entity_poly.entity_id
_entity_poly.type
_entity_poly.pdbx_seq_one_letter_code
_entity_poly.pdbx_strand_id
1 'polypeptide(L)'
;QDIGLVCLNVGTAAAVGRAVCRGQPLTSRITTVTGPALVAPGNFDVRIGTPIRELVAAAGGCNDPSARLIMGGPMMGVPLQDDRVPVVKAMNCLLVLPANELSDGQNQRPCIRCGDCAEVCPARLLPQQMYWELRDERFEPAREFGLDACIECGCCDVVCPSHLPLTQYFRWGKSQLHKQFIEHERAEHARQRFEARNARLEKQKAERQARLAAKREALEKARSDSGRRAAIDEIMARKKRAADENNEPGQSE
;
A
#
# COMPACT_ATOMS: atom_id res chain seq x y z
N GLN A 1 -6.91 -4.62 17.77
CA GLN A 1 -8.34 -4.33 18.00
C GLN A 1 -8.50 -2.81 18.04
N ASP A 2 -9.53 -2.27 17.39
CA ASP A 2 -9.91 -0.86 17.56
C ASP A 2 -10.54 -0.68 18.94
N ILE A 3 -10.00 0.26 19.73
CA ILE A 3 -10.46 0.56 21.08
C ILE A 3 -11.46 1.73 21.11
N GLY A 4 -11.88 2.24 19.95
CA GLY A 4 -12.87 3.31 19.84
C GLY A 4 -12.35 4.68 20.26
N LEU A 5 -11.02 4.88 20.30
CA LEU A 5 -10.39 6.13 20.70
C LEU A 5 -9.75 6.82 19.50
N VAL A 6 -9.98 8.14 19.38
CA VAL A 6 -9.33 8.98 18.39
C VAL A 6 -8.49 10.04 19.10
N CYS A 7 -7.16 9.96 18.94
CA CYS A 7 -6.25 10.96 19.48
C CYS A 7 -5.97 12.03 18.40
N LEU A 8 -6.28 13.28 18.71
CA LEU A 8 -6.06 14.41 17.82
C LEU A 8 -5.08 15.40 18.43
N ASN A 9 -4.10 15.82 17.62
CA ASN A 9 -3.27 16.97 17.98
C ASN A 9 -4.13 18.23 18.13
N VAL A 10 -3.81 19.08 19.11
CA VAL A 10 -4.56 20.31 19.39
C VAL A 10 -4.65 21.22 18.15
N GLY A 11 -3.58 21.34 17.36
CA GLY A 11 -3.58 22.09 16.10
C GLY A 11 -4.52 21.50 15.06
N THR A 12 -4.71 20.18 15.04
CA THR A 12 -5.69 19.51 14.18
C THR A 12 -7.11 19.82 14.65
N ALA A 13 -7.39 19.72 15.96
CA ALA A 13 -8.70 20.06 16.51
C ALA A 13 -9.08 21.53 16.22
N ALA A 14 -8.14 22.45 16.42
CA ALA A 14 -8.34 23.88 16.11
C ALA A 14 -8.58 24.12 14.61
N ALA A 15 -7.85 23.43 13.72
CA ALA A 15 -8.05 23.54 12.28
C ALA A 15 -9.42 23.02 11.84
N VAL A 16 -9.88 21.89 12.41
CA VAL A 16 -11.22 21.35 12.15
C VAL A 16 -12.30 22.35 12.58
N GLY A 17 -12.15 22.94 13.77
CA GLY A 17 -13.07 23.97 14.25
C GLY A 17 -13.16 25.19 13.32
N ARG A 18 -12.02 25.67 12.80
CA ARG A 18 -12.01 26.76 11.80
C ARG A 18 -12.68 26.36 10.48
N ALA A 19 -12.43 25.14 9.99
CA ALA A 19 -13.02 24.66 8.75
C ALA A 19 -14.53 24.53 8.83
N VAL A 20 -15.05 23.89 9.88
CA VAL A 20 -16.48 23.62 10.03
C VAL A 20 -17.26 24.87 10.44
N CYS A 21 -16.78 25.60 11.44
CA CYS A 21 -17.55 26.72 12.00
C CYS A 21 -17.35 28.04 11.23
N ARG A 22 -16.25 28.19 10.49
CA ARG A 22 -15.89 29.47 9.83
C ARG A 22 -15.66 29.33 8.33
N GLY A 23 -15.77 28.13 7.75
CA GLY A 23 -15.50 27.88 6.33
C GLY A 23 -14.03 28.13 5.94
N GLN A 24 -13.11 28.12 6.91
CA GLN A 24 -11.70 28.42 6.68
C GLN A 24 -10.91 27.14 6.45
N PRO A 25 -10.45 26.85 5.22
CA PRO A 25 -9.61 25.68 4.97
C PRO A 25 -8.25 25.82 5.66
N LEU A 26 -7.55 24.70 5.84
CA LEU A 26 -6.19 24.70 6.40
C LEU A 26 -5.19 25.29 5.39
N THR A 27 -5.02 26.61 5.42
CA THR A 27 -4.05 27.35 4.58
C THR A 27 -2.76 27.69 5.30
N SER A 28 -2.78 27.70 6.63
CA SER A 28 -1.63 27.98 7.48
C SER A 28 -1.61 27.08 8.71
N ARG A 29 -0.42 26.95 9.31
CA ARG A 29 -0.20 26.19 10.53
C ARG A 29 0.78 26.94 11.43
N ILE A 30 0.52 26.89 12.73
CA ILE A 30 1.49 27.33 13.74
C ILE A 30 2.61 26.29 13.78
N THR A 31 3.82 26.75 13.47
CA THR A 31 5.03 25.94 13.45
C THR A 31 6.04 26.53 14.42
N THR A 32 6.51 25.70 15.36
CA THR A 32 7.62 26.07 16.25
C THR A 32 8.92 25.92 15.50
N VAL A 33 9.73 26.97 15.42
CA VAL A 33 11.07 26.95 14.84
C VAL A 33 12.06 27.18 15.98
N THR A 34 12.89 26.18 16.24
CA THR A 34 13.75 26.17 17.44
C THR A 34 15.03 25.39 17.21
N GLY A 35 15.96 25.45 18.15
CA GLY A 35 17.23 24.73 18.15
C GLY A 35 18.43 25.64 18.42
N PRO A 36 19.55 25.08 18.90
CA PRO A 36 20.68 25.87 19.38
C PRO A 36 21.46 26.58 18.27
N ALA A 37 21.34 26.13 17.02
CA ALA A 37 21.97 26.78 15.88
C ALA A 37 21.16 27.98 15.33
N LEU A 38 19.97 28.25 15.87
CA LEU A 38 19.08 29.31 15.42
C LEU A 38 19.28 30.61 16.21
N VAL A 39 19.17 31.76 15.54
CA VAL A 39 19.35 33.08 16.17
C VAL A 39 18.17 33.45 17.08
N ALA A 40 16.94 33.35 16.57
CA ALA A 40 15.73 33.77 17.28
C ALA A 40 14.64 32.68 17.20
N PRO A 41 14.61 31.72 18.14
CA PRO A 41 13.57 30.68 18.18
C PRO A 41 12.20 31.27 18.49
N GLY A 42 11.15 30.69 17.92
CA GLY A 42 9.79 31.21 18.07
C GLY A 42 8.70 30.35 17.43
N ASN A 43 7.45 30.76 17.63
CA ASN A 43 6.29 30.17 16.99
C ASN A 43 5.81 31.08 15.87
N PHE A 44 5.61 30.52 14.68
CA PHE A 44 5.23 31.26 13.49
C PHE A 44 3.93 30.71 12.91
N ASP A 45 2.99 31.58 12.54
CA ASP A 45 1.84 31.17 11.72
C ASP A 45 2.25 31.22 10.24
N VAL A 46 2.47 30.04 9.66
CA VAL A 46 3.13 29.89 8.36
C VAL A 46 2.17 29.30 7.33
N ARG A 47 2.17 29.83 6.11
CA ARG A 47 1.40 29.27 5.00
C ARG A 47 1.95 27.89 4.61
N ILE A 48 1.04 26.97 4.35
CA ILE A 48 1.43 25.67 3.78
C ILE A 48 2.01 25.92 2.39
N GLY A 49 3.16 25.32 2.10
CA GLY A 49 3.92 25.54 0.87
C GLY A 49 5.10 26.50 1.02
N THR A 50 5.17 27.30 2.10
CA THR A 50 6.33 28.19 2.34
C THR A 50 7.62 27.36 2.47
N PRO A 51 8.69 27.67 1.72
CA PRO A 51 9.97 26.98 1.86
C PRO A 51 10.57 27.14 3.25
N ILE A 52 11.20 26.10 3.78
CA ILE A 52 11.80 26.11 5.13
C ILE A 52 12.87 27.19 5.30
N ARG A 53 13.65 27.50 4.25
CA ARG A 53 14.61 28.61 4.27
C ARG A 53 14.00 29.96 4.68
N GLU A 54 12.74 30.21 4.32
CA GLU A 54 12.05 31.45 4.68
C GLU A 54 11.73 31.49 6.17
N LEU A 55 11.45 30.33 6.79
CA LEU A 55 11.22 30.23 8.23
C LEU A 55 12.52 30.43 9.00
N VAL A 56 13.61 29.85 8.51
CA VAL A 56 14.95 30.04 9.11
C VAL A 56 15.36 31.51 9.00
N ALA A 57 15.14 32.15 7.85
CA ALA A 57 15.38 33.58 7.67
C ALA A 57 14.50 34.45 8.59
N ALA A 58 13.21 34.13 8.72
CA ALA A 58 12.29 34.82 9.63
C ALA A 58 12.69 34.68 11.11
N ALA A 59 13.39 33.59 11.46
CA ALA A 59 13.97 33.36 12.78
C ALA A 59 15.39 33.95 12.94
N GLY A 60 15.79 34.88 12.06
CA GLY A 60 17.08 35.58 12.15
C GLY A 60 18.26 34.83 11.52
N GLY A 61 18.02 33.70 10.87
CA GLY A 61 19.07 32.89 10.23
C GLY A 61 19.68 31.83 11.15
N CYS A 62 20.70 31.16 10.61
CA CYS A 62 21.43 30.10 11.30
C CYS A 62 22.87 30.54 11.58
N ASN A 63 23.35 30.29 12.79
CA ASN A 63 24.73 30.60 13.20
C ASN A 63 25.75 29.57 12.71
N ASP A 64 25.28 28.41 12.23
CA ASP A 64 26.11 27.32 11.73
C ASP A 64 25.67 26.95 10.29
N PRO A 65 26.51 27.18 9.27
CA PRO A 65 26.19 26.82 7.88
C PRO A 65 26.12 25.30 7.65
N SER A 66 26.63 24.50 8.58
CA SER A 66 26.55 23.04 8.58
C SER A 66 25.40 22.49 9.42
N ALA A 67 24.53 23.36 9.94
CA ALA A 67 23.40 22.96 10.75
C ALA A 67 22.46 22.00 10.00
N ARG A 68 21.94 21.03 10.74
CA ARG A 68 20.97 20.07 10.24
C ARG A 68 19.56 20.50 10.58
N LEU A 69 18.69 20.38 9.59
CA LEU A 69 17.27 20.66 9.71
C LEU A 69 16.52 19.37 10.00
N ILE A 70 15.67 19.38 11.03
CA ILE A 70 14.84 18.25 11.41
C ILE A 70 13.38 18.69 11.40
N MET A 71 12.58 18.04 10.55
CA MET A 71 11.13 18.21 10.56
C MET A 71 10.55 17.41 11.72
N GLY A 72 10.01 18.10 12.72
CA GLY A 72 9.48 17.52 13.94
C GLY A 72 10.31 17.90 15.18
N GLY A 73 10.22 17.07 16.21
CA GLY A 73 10.97 17.25 17.45
C GLY A 73 12.26 16.41 17.49
N PRO A 74 13.02 16.48 18.59
CA PRO A 74 14.30 15.76 18.74
C PRO A 74 14.17 14.23 18.68
N MET A 75 12.98 13.71 18.99
CA MET A 75 12.70 12.27 19.10
C MET A 75 12.14 11.69 17.80
N MET A 76 10.98 12.19 17.38
CA MET A 76 10.24 11.70 16.21
C MET A 76 10.65 12.39 14.90
N GLY A 77 11.63 13.29 14.96
CA GLY A 77 12.00 14.14 13.85
C GLY A 77 12.55 13.37 12.66
N VAL A 78 12.34 13.93 11.46
CA VAL A 78 12.91 13.43 10.22
C VAL A 78 13.96 14.43 9.74
N PRO A 79 15.22 14.00 9.54
CA PRO A 79 16.25 14.88 9.00
C PRO A 79 15.89 15.27 7.57
N LEU A 80 16.05 16.56 7.27
CA LEU A 80 15.84 17.12 5.94
C LEU A 80 17.19 17.26 5.24
N GLN A 81 17.19 16.95 3.94
CA GLN A 81 18.38 17.08 3.09
C GLN A 81 18.62 18.52 2.62
N ASP A 82 17.56 19.33 2.61
CA ASP A 82 17.53 20.61 1.93
C ASP A 82 16.51 21.54 2.59
N ASP A 83 16.71 22.85 2.54
CA ASP A 83 15.85 23.87 3.15
C ASP A 83 14.79 24.43 2.17
N ARG A 84 14.81 24.00 0.91
CA ARG A 84 13.83 24.36 -0.13
C ARG A 84 12.55 23.54 -0.02
N VAL A 85 12.53 22.47 0.79
CA VAL A 85 11.30 21.72 1.05
C VAL A 85 10.23 22.62 1.69
N PRO A 86 8.96 22.44 1.30
CA PRO A 86 7.88 23.27 1.80
C PRO A 86 7.46 22.85 3.21
N VAL A 87 6.94 23.82 3.97
CA VAL A 87 6.15 23.56 5.16
C VAL A 87 4.86 22.84 4.76
N VAL A 88 4.62 21.69 5.39
CA VAL A 88 3.46 20.83 5.12
C VAL A 88 2.53 20.77 6.33
N LYS A 89 1.29 20.30 6.13
CA LYS A 89 0.27 20.19 7.18
C LYS A 89 0.70 19.39 8.43
N ALA A 90 1.67 18.48 8.26
CA ALA A 90 2.18 17.60 9.31
C ALA A 90 3.35 18.21 10.12
N MET A 91 3.90 19.34 9.66
CA MET A 91 5.07 19.97 10.26
C MET A 91 4.64 20.88 11.41
N ASN A 92 4.76 20.36 12.64
CA ASN A 92 4.49 21.14 13.87
C ASN A 92 5.70 21.92 14.36
N CYS A 93 6.89 21.37 14.10
CA CYS A 93 8.14 21.85 14.63
C CYS A 93 9.21 21.73 13.56
N LEU A 94 10.12 22.70 13.51
CA LEU A 94 11.38 22.66 12.81
C LEU A 94 12.48 22.80 13.86
N LEU A 95 13.31 21.78 13.99
CA LEU A 95 14.46 21.79 14.88
C LEU A 95 15.74 22.00 14.06
N VAL A 96 16.54 22.99 14.42
CA VAL A 96 17.79 23.37 13.77
C VAL A 96 18.95 23.08 14.71
N LEU A 97 19.66 21.99 14.47
CA LEU A 97 20.76 21.53 15.33
C LEU A 97 22.12 21.81 14.66
N PRO A 98 23.15 22.19 15.44
CA PRO A 98 24.51 22.27 14.93
C PRO A 98 25.01 20.88 14.51
N ALA A 99 25.99 20.82 13.60
CA ALA A 99 26.46 19.55 13.06
C ALA A 99 27.03 18.58 14.10
N ASN A 100 27.57 19.11 15.20
CA ASN A 100 28.25 18.37 16.26
C ASN A 100 27.32 17.72 17.31
N GLU A 101 26.04 18.12 17.37
CA GLU A 101 25.07 17.56 18.33
C GLU A 101 24.44 16.24 17.85
N LEU A 102 24.67 15.88 16.59
CA LEU A 102 24.14 14.65 16.01
C LEU A 102 25.25 13.60 15.97
N SER A 103 25.00 12.45 16.58
CA SER A 103 25.83 11.25 16.40
C SER A 103 25.76 10.88 14.91
N ASP A 104 26.89 10.97 14.23
CA ASP A 104 27.09 10.66 12.81
C ASP A 104 27.11 9.15 12.52
N GLY A 105 26.77 8.32 13.51
CA GLY A 105 26.78 6.86 13.42
C GLY A 105 28.20 6.28 13.42
N GLN A 106 29.25 7.09 13.49
CA GLN A 106 30.64 6.62 13.40
C GLN A 106 31.10 5.83 14.63
N ASN A 107 30.35 5.94 15.73
CA ASN A 107 30.61 5.20 16.97
C ASN A 107 29.70 3.98 17.16
N GLN A 108 29.04 3.49 16.12
CA GLN A 108 28.21 2.29 16.23
C GLN A 108 29.06 1.07 16.61
N ARG A 109 28.71 0.41 17.71
CA ARG A 109 29.35 -0.81 18.20
C ARG A 109 28.35 -1.97 18.18
N PRO A 110 28.81 -3.23 18.23
CA PRO A 110 27.91 -4.37 18.39
C PRO A 110 27.05 -4.25 19.65
N CYS A 111 25.82 -4.78 19.59
CA CYS A 111 24.92 -4.86 20.73
C CYS A 111 25.56 -5.70 21.86
N ILE A 112 25.70 -5.11 23.05
CA ILE A 112 26.22 -5.80 24.25
C ILE A 112 25.11 -6.43 25.12
N ARG A 113 23.85 -6.33 24.69
CA ARG A 113 22.67 -6.88 25.39
C ARG A 113 22.52 -6.39 26.85
N CYS A 114 22.74 -5.09 27.09
CA CYS A 114 22.59 -4.48 28.42
C CYS A 114 21.14 -4.45 28.93
N GLY A 115 20.15 -4.30 28.03
CA GLY A 115 18.74 -4.26 28.38
C GLY A 115 18.14 -2.85 28.53
N ASP A 116 18.97 -1.80 28.61
CA ASP A 116 18.54 -0.40 28.85
C ASP A 116 17.42 0.06 27.91
N CYS A 117 17.46 -0.37 26.65
CA CYS A 117 16.44 -0.04 25.65
C CYS A 117 15.03 -0.50 26.03
N ALA A 118 14.88 -1.61 26.76
CA ALA A 118 13.60 -2.12 27.22
C ALA A 118 13.09 -1.32 28.43
N GLU A 119 13.99 -0.93 29.34
CA GLU A 119 13.63 -0.17 30.54
C GLU A 119 13.06 1.21 30.20
N VAL A 120 13.63 1.91 29.21
CA VAL A 120 13.16 3.25 28.82
C VAL A 120 12.03 3.23 27.80
N CYS A 121 11.57 2.06 27.35
CA CYS A 121 10.56 1.97 26.32
C CYS A 121 9.18 2.39 26.87
N PRO A 122 8.59 3.52 26.41
CA PRO A 122 7.30 3.97 26.91
C PRO A 122 6.14 3.03 26.52
N ALA A 123 6.32 2.29 25.41
CA ALA A 123 5.38 1.28 24.95
C ALA A 123 5.59 -0.11 25.60
N ARG A 124 6.58 -0.23 26.51
CA ARG A 124 6.92 -1.47 27.22
C ARG A 124 7.20 -2.66 26.28
N LEU A 125 7.88 -2.38 25.17
CA LEU A 125 8.29 -3.38 24.19
C LEU A 125 9.65 -3.98 24.54
N LEU A 126 10.13 -4.92 23.71
CA LEU A 126 11.47 -5.48 23.79
C LEU A 126 12.32 -5.07 22.56
N PRO A 127 12.81 -3.81 22.49
CA PRO A 127 13.56 -3.32 21.33
C PRO A 127 14.76 -4.19 20.96
N GLN A 128 15.43 -4.78 21.96
CA GLN A 128 16.54 -5.69 21.73
C GLN A 128 16.15 -6.91 20.88
N GLN A 129 15.01 -7.55 21.15
CA GLN A 129 14.57 -8.74 20.42
C GLN A 129 14.13 -8.36 19.00
N MET A 130 13.36 -7.28 18.89
CA MET A 130 12.95 -6.73 17.61
C MET A 130 14.16 -6.40 16.72
N TYR A 131 15.21 -5.81 17.29
CA TYR A 131 16.42 -5.48 16.55
C TYR A 131 17.15 -6.72 16.02
N TRP A 132 17.26 -7.79 16.81
CA TRP A 132 17.91 -9.02 16.36
C TRP A 132 17.14 -9.68 15.22
N GLU A 133 15.82 -9.80 15.35
CA GLU A 133 14.98 -10.35 14.28
C GLU A 133 15.05 -9.51 13.01
N LEU A 134 15.02 -8.17 13.13
CA LEU A 134 15.13 -7.28 11.97
C LEU A 134 16.52 -7.31 11.33
N ARG A 135 17.58 -7.43 12.13
CA ARG A 135 18.95 -7.55 11.60
C ARG A 135 19.09 -8.78 10.71
N ASP A 136 18.36 -9.85 11.00
CA ASP A 136 18.33 -11.08 10.21
C ASP A 136 17.21 -11.06 9.15
N GLU A 137 16.60 -9.90 8.88
CA GLU A 137 15.49 -9.69 7.94
C GLU A 137 14.23 -10.53 8.24
N ARG A 138 14.04 -10.93 9.50
CA ARG A 138 12.89 -11.71 9.97
C ARG A 138 11.79 -10.77 10.47
N PHE A 139 10.98 -10.25 9.56
CA PHE A 139 9.97 -9.23 9.86
C PHE A 139 8.78 -9.74 10.68
N GLU A 140 8.28 -10.94 10.38
CA GLU A 140 7.14 -11.55 11.07
C GLU A 140 7.46 -11.87 12.53
N PRO A 141 8.59 -12.50 12.88
CA PRO A 141 9.02 -12.61 14.27
C PRO A 141 9.19 -11.25 14.97
N ALA A 142 9.75 -10.25 14.29
CA ALA A 142 9.84 -8.90 14.86
C ALA A 142 8.45 -8.31 15.17
N ARG A 143 7.45 -8.62 14.33
CA ARG A 143 6.04 -8.25 14.53
C ARG A 143 5.45 -8.92 15.77
N GLU A 144 5.76 -10.19 16.02
CA GLU A 144 5.34 -10.91 17.24
C GLU A 144 5.88 -10.24 18.51
N PHE A 145 7.09 -9.65 18.45
CA PHE A 145 7.66 -8.85 19.53
C PHE A 145 7.08 -7.42 19.64
N GLY A 146 6.05 -7.09 18.85
CA GLY A 146 5.32 -5.83 18.94
C GLY A 146 5.86 -4.71 18.06
N LEU A 147 6.52 -5.03 16.95
CA LEU A 147 7.00 -4.01 16.00
C LEU A 147 5.90 -3.05 15.54
N ASP A 148 4.68 -3.55 15.30
CA ASP A 148 3.53 -2.71 14.92
C ASP A 148 3.14 -1.69 16.00
N ALA A 149 3.36 -2.03 17.28
CA ALA A 149 3.04 -1.19 18.43
C ALA A 149 4.14 -0.16 18.76
N CYS A 150 5.32 -0.27 18.15
CA CYS A 150 6.39 0.69 18.36
C CYS A 150 5.94 2.09 17.91
N ILE A 151 6.07 3.10 18.76
CA ILE A 151 5.71 4.48 18.41
C ILE A 151 6.90 5.28 17.84
N GLU A 152 8.02 4.61 17.55
CA GLU A 152 9.22 5.19 16.92
C GLU A 152 9.83 6.40 17.66
N CYS A 153 9.67 6.43 18.99
CA CYS A 153 10.08 7.53 19.86
C CYS A 153 11.59 7.77 19.98
N GLY A 154 12.46 6.86 19.58
CA GLY A 154 13.92 7.09 19.68
C GLY A 154 14.52 6.95 21.08
N CYS A 155 13.75 6.72 22.15
CA CYS A 155 14.31 6.58 23.52
C CYS A 155 15.39 5.50 23.59
N CYS A 156 15.18 4.40 22.88
CA CYS A 156 16.11 3.27 22.81
C CYS A 156 17.43 3.61 22.09
N ASP A 157 17.42 4.56 21.15
CA ASP A 157 18.61 4.98 20.40
C ASP A 157 19.50 5.83 21.31
N VAL A 158 18.88 6.72 22.09
CA VAL A 158 19.56 7.66 23.00
C VAL A 158 20.28 6.93 24.14
N VAL A 159 19.64 5.92 24.74
CA VAL A 159 20.23 5.21 25.89
C VAL A 159 21.20 4.10 25.49
N CYS A 160 21.28 3.75 24.20
CA CYS A 160 22.09 2.63 23.77
C CYS A 160 23.59 2.94 23.94
N PRO A 161 24.33 2.21 24.81
CA PRO A 161 25.77 2.42 24.97
C PRO A 161 26.58 2.02 23.73
N SER A 162 25.99 1.20 22.86
CA SER A 162 26.56 0.80 21.58
C SER A 162 26.20 1.75 20.42
N HIS A 163 25.45 2.83 20.68
CA HIS A 163 24.98 3.80 19.68
C HIS A 163 24.28 3.15 18.47
N LEU A 164 23.47 2.12 18.72
CA LEU A 164 22.69 1.46 17.66
C LEU A 164 21.50 2.33 17.25
N PRO A 165 21.27 2.58 15.95
CA PRO A 165 20.13 3.35 15.45
C PRO A 165 18.85 2.49 15.41
N LEU A 166 18.40 1.98 16.57
CA LEU A 166 17.32 1.01 16.68
C LEU A 166 16.01 1.49 16.01
N THR A 167 15.68 2.77 16.16
CA THR A 167 14.47 3.35 15.56
C THR A 167 14.52 3.32 14.04
N GLN A 168 15.69 3.43 13.41
CA GLN A 168 15.82 3.27 11.96
C GLN A 168 15.52 1.84 11.52
N TYR A 169 16.02 0.83 12.25
CA TYR A 169 15.67 -0.57 12.00
C TYR A 169 14.16 -0.80 12.14
N PHE A 170 13.52 -0.24 13.16
CA PHE A 170 12.08 -0.41 13.37
C PHE A 170 11.25 0.25 12.26
N ARG A 171 11.61 1.48 11.84
CA ARG A 171 10.97 2.16 10.69
C ARG A 171 11.12 1.34 9.41
N TRP A 172 12.31 0.81 9.17
CA TRP A 172 12.58 -0.06 8.03
C TRP A 172 11.75 -1.34 8.09
N GLY A 173 11.73 -2.05 9.22
CA GLY A 173 10.96 -3.27 9.41
C GLY A 173 9.46 -3.07 9.18
N LYS A 174 8.88 -2.02 9.75
CA LYS A 174 7.48 -1.65 9.48
C LYS A 174 7.21 -1.36 8.01
N SER A 175 8.14 -0.68 7.35
CA SER A 175 8.02 -0.39 5.92
C SER A 175 8.04 -1.67 5.08
N GLN A 176 8.80 -2.68 5.49
CA GLN A 176 8.83 -3.99 4.81
C GLN A 176 7.53 -4.78 5.04
N LEU A 177 7.04 -4.86 6.28
CA LEU A 177 5.74 -5.46 6.58
C LEU A 177 4.61 -4.80 5.78
N HIS A 178 4.65 -3.46 5.66
CA HIS A 178 3.66 -2.73 4.88
C HIS A 178 3.74 -3.05 3.37
N LYS A 179 4.95 -3.18 2.82
CA LYS A 179 5.14 -3.60 1.42
C LYS A 179 4.60 -5.00 1.17
N GLN A 180 4.95 -5.96 2.03
CA GLN A 180 4.44 -7.34 1.96
C GLN A 180 2.91 -7.37 2.02
N PHE A 181 2.30 -6.56 2.90
CA PHE A 181 0.84 -6.43 2.97
C PHE A 181 0.23 -5.90 1.66
N ILE A 182 0.80 -4.83 1.07
CA ILE A 182 0.33 -4.29 -0.20
C ILE A 182 0.45 -5.33 -1.33
N GLU A 183 1.56 -6.07 -1.37
CA GLU A 183 1.79 -7.10 -2.39
C GLU A 183 0.79 -8.24 -2.26
N HIS A 184 0.53 -8.69 -1.03
CA HIS A 184 -0.49 -9.70 -0.73
C HIS A 184 -1.88 -9.25 -1.18
N GLU A 185 -2.31 -8.03 -0.81
CA GLU A 185 -3.60 -7.46 -1.23
C GLU A 185 -3.72 -7.38 -2.76
N ARG A 186 -2.65 -6.98 -3.45
CA ARG A 186 -2.62 -6.94 -4.93
C ARG A 186 -2.73 -8.34 -5.54
N ALA A 187 -2.06 -9.33 -4.95
CA ALA A 187 -2.12 -10.72 -5.40
C ALA A 187 -3.52 -11.31 -5.21
N GLU A 188 -4.15 -11.09 -4.05
CA GLU A 188 -5.51 -11.53 -3.76
C GLU A 188 -6.52 -10.87 -4.70
N HIS A 189 -6.41 -9.57 -4.94
CA HIS A 189 -7.28 -8.89 -5.90
C HIS A 189 -7.07 -9.39 -7.34
N ALA A 190 -5.83 -9.73 -7.73
CA ALA A 190 -5.56 -10.34 -9.03
C ALA A 190 -6.18 -11.74 -9.14
N ARG A 191 -6.08 -12.56 -8.09
CA ARG A 191 -6.69 -13.89 -8.00
C ARG A 191 -8.21 -13.81 -8.14
N GLN A 192 -8.87 -12.93 -7.40
CA GLN A 192 -10.32 -12.71 -7.49
C GLN A 192 -10.75 -12.36 -8.93
N ARG A 193 -10.01 -11.48 -9.62
CA ARG A 193 -10.28 -11.15 -11.03
C ARG A 193 -10.11 -12.34 -11.97
N PHE A 194 -9.10 -13.18 -11.72
CA PHE A 194 -8.84 -14.39 -12.52
C PHE A 194 -9.97 -15.42 -12.35
N GLU A 195 -10.35 -15.72 -11.11
CA GLU A 195 -11.45 -16.63 -10.79
C GLU A 195 -12.77 -16.13 -11.40
N ALA A 196 -13.10 -14.83 -11.26
CA ALA A 196 -14.29 -14.24 -11.87
C ALA A 196 -14.27 -14.30 -13.40
N ARG A 197 -13.10 -14.12 -14.05
CA ARG A 197 -12.96 -14.27 -15.50
C ARG A 197 -13.21 -15.71 -15.93
N ASN A 198 -12.64 -16.69 -15.23
CA ASN A 198 -12.80 -18.11 -15.57
C ASN A 198 -14.26 -18.55 -15.40
N ALA A 199 -14.91 -18.15 -14.31
CA ALA A 199 -16.33 -18.44 -14.09
C ALA A 199 -17.23 -17.88 -15.22
N ARG A 200 -16.94 -16.65 -15.70
CA ARG A 200 -17.66 -16.09 -16.86
C ARG A 200 -17.43 -16.90 -18.14
N LEU A 201 -16.20 -17.32 -18.40
CA LEU A 201 -15.86 -18.12 -19.59
C LEU A 201 -16.49 -19.52 -19.53
N GLU A 202 -16.52 -20.15 -18.36
CA GLU A 202 -17.18 -21.44 -18.14
C GLU A 202 -18.69 -21.34 -18.35
N LYS A 203 -19.34 -20.29 -17.82
CA LYS A 203 -20.76 -20.04 -18.05
C LYS A 203 -21.06 -19.87 -19.55
N GLN A 204 -20.27 -19.06 -20.27
CA GLN A 204 -20.43 -18.87 -21.72
C GLN A 204 -20.21 -20.16 -22.51
N LYS A 205 -19.22 -20.99 -22.11
CA LYS A 205 -18.98 -22.30 -22.73
C LYS A 205 -20.15 -23.26 -22.49
N ALA A 206 -20.67 -23.32 -21.26
CA ALA A 206 -21.82 -24.14 -20.90
C ALA A 206 -23.09 -23.71 -21.64
N GLU A 207 -23.38 -22.40 -21.70
CA GLU A 207 -24.50 -21.85 -22.48
C GLU A 207 -24.36 -22.18 -23.98
N ARG A 208 -23.15 -22.06 -24.53
CA ARG A 208 -22.89 -22.43 -25.93
C ARG A 208 -23.08 -23.92 -26.18
N GLN A 209 -22.60 -24.79 -25.28
CA GLN A 209 -22.77 -26.24 -25.38
C GLN A 209 -24.25 -26.62 -25.26
N ALA A 210 -25.00 -26.04 -24.31
CA ALA A 210 -26.44 -26.25 -24.17
C ALA A 210 -27.21 -25.80 -25.41
N ARG A 211 -26.87 -24.64 -26.00
CA ARG A 211 -27.47 -24.16 -27.25
C ARG A 211 -27.20 -25.10 -28.43
N LEU A 212 -25.99 -25.66 -28.52
CA LEU A 212 -25.64 -26.63 -29.56
C LEU A 212 -26.34 -27.97 -29.35
N ALA A 213 -26.45 -28.45 -28.10
CA ALA A 213 -27.18 -29.66 -27.75
C ALA A 213 -28.68 -29.53 -28.08
N ALA A 214 -29.32 -28.43 -27.66
CA ALA A 214 -30.72 -28.15 -27.99
C ALA A 214 -30.96 -28.05 -29.51
N LYS A 215 -30.02 -27.46 -30.27
CA LYS A 215 -30.09 -27.45 -31.74
C LYS A 215 -29.97 -28.87 -32.33
N ARG A 216 -29.07 -29.71 -31.81
CA ARG A 216 -28.93 -31.11 -32.25
C ARG A 216 -30.19 -31.91 -31.96
N GLU A 217 -30.73 -31.81 -30.75
CA GLU A 217 -31.98 -32.48 -30.36
C GLU A 217 -33.17 -32.02 -31.22
N ALA A 218 -33.28 -30.72 -31.51
CA ALA A 218 -34.32 -30.19 -32.39
C ALA A 218 -34.18 -30.71 -33.83
N LEU A 219 -32.95 -30.79 -34.35
CA LEU A 219 -32.67 -31.38 -35.66
C LEU A 219 -32.99 -32.89 -35.69
N GLU A 220 -32.66 -33.64 -34.63
CA GLU A 220 -33.00 -35.06 -34.52
C GLU A 220 -34.50 -35.30 -34.42
N LYS A 221 -35.23 -34.50 -33.62
CA LYS A 221 -36.70 -34.54 -33.57
C LYS A 221 -37.33 -34.19 -34.92
N ALA A 222 -36.82 -33.19 -35.62
CA ALA A 222 -37.27 -32.85 -36.98
C ALA A 222 -36.94 -33.94 -38.01
N ARG A 223 -35.95 -34.81 -37.73
CA ARG A 223 -35.54 -35.94 -38.58
C ARG A 223 -36.28 -37.23 -38.26
N SER A 224 -36.79 -37.38 -37.03
CA SER A 224 -37.64 -38.49 -36.59
C SER A 224 -39.13 -38.23 -36.81
N ASP A 225 -39.53 -36.99 -37.12
CA ASP A 225 -40.88 -36.66 -37.54
C ASP A 225 -41.26 -37.45 -38.80
N SER A 226 -42.14 -38.42 -38.61
CA SER A 226 -42.41 -39.54 -39.53
C SER A 226 -42.90 -39.09 -40.91
N GLY A 227 -43.51 -37.91 -41.00
CA GLY A 227 -44.02 -37.34 -42.24
C GLY A 227 -42.94 -37.01 -43.29
N ARG A 228 -41.70 -36.70 -42.88
CA ARG A 228 -40.64 -36.32 -43.83
C ARG A 228 -39.84 -37.51 -44.34
N ARG A 229 -39.75 -38.58 -43.54
CA ARG A 229 -39.09 -39.84 -43.90
C ARG A 229 -39.91 -40.61 -44.94
N ALA A 230 -41.24 -40.68 -44.74
CA ALA A 230 -42.18 -41.25 -45.72
C ALA A 230 -42.12 -40.53 -47.07
N ALA A 231 -42.07 -39.19 -47.08
CA ALA A 231 -41.99 -38.41 -48.33
C ALA A 231 -40.68 -38.60 -49.10
N ILE A 232 -39.55 -38.82 -48.41
CA ILE A 232 -38.24 -39.05 -49.06
C ILE A 232 -38.16 -40.47 -49.64
N ASP A 233 -38.67 -41.47 -48.92
CA ASP A 233 -38.71 -42.87 -49.39
C ASP A 233 -39.62 -43.02 -50.62
N GLU A 234 -40.73 -42.27 -50.67
CA GLU A 234 -41.63 -42.25 -51.82
C GLU A 234 -40.98 -41.63 -53.07
N ILE A 235 -40.22 -40.52 -52.92
CA ILE A 235 -39.50 -39.88 -54.03
C ILE A 235 -38.36 -40.78 -54.55
N MET A 236 -37.63 -41.45 -53.66
CA MET A 236 -36.56 -42.39 -54.05
C MET A 236 -37.11 -43.64 -54.74
N ALA A 237 -38.26 -44.16 -54.31
CA ALA A 237 -38.95 -45.26 -55.00
C ALA A 237 -39.41 -44.85 -56.39
N ARG A 238 -39.89 -43.61 -56.57
CA ARG A 238 -40.32 -43.07 -57.87
C ARG A 238 -39.14 -42.88 -58.85
N LYS A 239 -37.99 -42.43 -58.35
CA LYS A 239 -36.75 -42.31 -59.15
C LYS A 239 -36.17 -43.66 -59.56
N LYS A 240 -36.29 -44.68 -58.71
CA LYS A 240 -35.82 -46.03 -59.02
C LYS A 240 -36.66 -46.67 -60.13
N ARG A 241 -38.00 -46.50 -60.08
CA ARG A 241 -38.90 -46.94 -61.16
C ARG A 241 -38.58 -46.27 -62.51
N ALA A 242 -38.28 -44.97 -62.51
CA ALA A 242 -37.89 -44.24 -63.72
C ALA A 242 -36.48 -44.59 -64.25
N ALA A 243 -35.62 -45.20 -63.43
CA ALA A 243 -34.31 -45.69 -63.85
C ALA A 243 -34.42 -47.12 -64.43
N ASP A 244 -35.31 -47.95 -63.88
CA ASP A 244 -35.57 -49.31 -64.37
C ASP A 244 -36.34 -49.28 -65.71
N GLU A 245 -37.16 -48.26 -65.99
CA GLU A 245 -37.84 -48.07 -67.29
C GLU A 245 -36.92 -47.56 -68.43
N ASN A 246 -35.71 -47.06 -68.13
CA ASN A 246 -34.78 -46.52 -69.13
C ASN A 246 -33.66 -47.51 -69.55
N ASN A 247 -33.75 -48.78 -69.15
CA ASN A 247 -32.75 -49.80 -69.47
C ASN A 247 -33.40 -51.07 -70.07
N GLU A 248 -34.10 -50.90 -71.19
CA GLU A 248 -34.45 -52.01 -72.10
C GLU A 248 -33.55 -51.96 -73.35
N PRO A 249 -32.85 -53.06 -73.73
CA PRO A 249 -31.94 -53.09 -74.87
C PRO A 249 -32.69 -53.34 -76.19
N GLY A 250 -32.65 -52.38 -77.12
CA GLY A 250 -33.11 -52.53 -78.51
C GLY A 250 -32.08 -53.21 -79.42
N GLN A 251 -32.54 -54.21 -80.19
CA GLN A 251 -31.80 -55.10 -81.11
C GLN A 251 -31.62 -54.52 -82.53
N SER A 252 -30.63 -55.10 -83.27
CA SER A 252 -30.47 -55.21 -84.76
C SER A 252 -30.48 -53.91 -85.60
N GLU A 253 -29.51 -53.63 -86.49
CA GLU A 253 -28.97 -54.41 -87.62
C GLU A 253 -27.50 -54.07 -87.93
#